data_AF-A0A7G2IPE7-F1
#
_entry.id   AF-A0A7G2IPE7-F1
#
_cell.length_a   1.000
_cell.length_b   1.000
_cell.length_c   1.000
_cell.angle_alpha   90.00
_cell.angle_beta   90.00
_cell.angle_gamma   90.00
#
_symmetry.space_group_name_H-M   'P 1'
#
loop_
_entity.id
_entity.type
_entity.pdbx_description
1 polymer ?
#
loop_
_entity_poly.entity_id
_entity_poly.type
_entity_poly.pdbx_seq_one_letter_code
_entity_poly.pdbx_strand_id
1 'polypeptide(L)'
;MIKCKRALDQTGFKRLVMAGGVSANRTLRAKLAEMMQKRRGEVFYARPEFCTDNGAMIAYAGMVRFKAGATADLGVTVRPRWPLAELPAA
;
A
#
# COMPACT_ATOMS: atom_id res chain seq x y z
N MET A 1 -5.78 -0.17 14.52
CA MET A 1 -5.10 0.75 15.46
C MET A 1 -3.89 0.11 16.14
N ILE A 2 -4.08 -0.89 17.03
CA ILE A 2 -3.00 -1.45 17.86
C ILE A 2 -1.80 -1.95 17.02
N LYS A 3 -2.04 -2.74 15.97
CA LYS A 3 -0.97 -3.26 15.10
C LYS A 3 -0.19 -2.13 14.40
N CYS A 4 -0.89 -1.15 13.85
CA CYS A 4 -0.26 0.02 13.20
C CYS A 4 0.61 0.80 14.19
N LYS A 5 0.12 1.07 15.40
CA LYS A 5 0.89 1.77 16.44
C LYS A 5 2.18 1.01 16.78
N ARG A 6 2.09 -0.30 17.05
CA ARG A 6 3.25 -1.14 17.35
C ARG A 6 4.26 -1.17 16.21
N ALA A 7 3.80 -1.28 14.96
CA ALA A 7 4.69 -1.25 13.80
C ALA A 7 5.40 0.09 13.64
N LEU A 8 4.71 1.21 13.88
CA LEU A 8 5.32 2.55 13.86
C LEU A 8 6.32 2.75 14.99
N ASP A 9 6.05 2.21 16.18
CA ASP A 9 6.99 2.23 17.32
C ASP A 9 8.24 1.39 16.99
N GLN A 10 8.07 0.21 16.38
CA GLN A 10 9.16 -0.69 16.01
C GLN A 10 10.04 -0.15 14.88
N THR A 11 9.44 0.48 13.86
CA THR A 11 10.16 0.98 12.68
C THR A 11 10.68 2.41 12.84
N GLY A 12 10.16 3.16 13.81
CA GLY A 12 10.46 4.59 13.97
C GLY A 12 9.85 5.48 12.87
N PHE A 13 9.03 4.92 11.96
CA PHE A 13 8.45 5.69 10.86
C PHE A 13 7.38 6.68 11.34
N LYS A 14 7.33 7.83 10.66
CA LYS A 14 6.34 8.90 10.90
C LYS A 14 5.20 8.91 9.89
N ARG A 15 5.22 8.00 8.91
CA ARG A 15 4.24 7.93 7.83
C ARG A 15 3.57 6.57 7.85
N LEU A 16 2.24 6.56 7.73
CA LEU A 16 1.43 5.36 7.62
C LEU A 16 0.68 5.39 6.29
N VAL A 17 0.80 4.33 5.49
CA VAL A 17 0.01 4.18 4.27
C VAL A 17 -1.03 3.09 4.49
N MET A 18 -2.27 3.36 4.08
CA MET A 18 -3.34 2.36 4.03
C MET A 18 -3.70 2.05 2.58
N ALA A 19 -3.86 0.76 2.28
CA ALA A 19 -4.32 0.28 0.99
C ALA A 19 -5.28 -0.90 1.17
N GLY A 20 -5.92 -1.33 0.08
CA GLY A 20 -6.92 -2.40 0.03
C GLY A 20 -8.33 -1.92 0.35
N GLY A 21 -9.35 -2.73 0.01
CA GLY A 21 -10.75 -2.29 0.01
C GLY A 21 -11.25 -1.74 1.35
N VAL A 22 -10.83 -2.34 2.46
CA VAL A 22 -11.20 -1.90 3.83
C VAL A 22 -10.65 -0.50 4.15
N SER A 23 -9.62 -0.02 3.45
CA SER A 23 -9.10 1.34 3.62
C SER A 23 -10.08 2.43 3.15
N ALA A 24 -11.16 2.09 2.44
CA ALA A 24 -12.26 3.00 2.12
C ALA A 24 -13.17 3.30 3.33
N ASN A 25 -13.06 2.54 4.42
CA ASN A 25 -13.90 2.72 5.61
C ASN A 25 -13.64 4.08 6.28
N ARG A 26 -14.68 4.91 6.38
CA ARG A 26 -14.60 6.28 6.93
C ARG A 26 -14.16 6.29 8.40
N THR A 27 -14.71 5.40 9.22
CA THR A 27 -14.38 5.30 10.64
C THR A 27 -12.91 4.90 10.84
N LEU A 28 -12.40 3.98 10.03
CA LEU A 28 -11.01 3.56 10.08
C LEU A 28 -10.06 4.72 9.70
N ARG A 29 -10.38 5.47 8.63
CA ARG A 29 -9.63 6.67 8.23
C ARG A 29 -9.58 7.71 9.34
N ALA A 30 -10.73 8.06 9.92
CA ALA A 30 -10.82 9.04 10.98
C ALA A 30 -9.97 8.65 12.20
N LYS A 31 -10.08 7.39 12.67
CA LYS A 31 -9.30 6.90 13.80
C LYS A 31 -7.80 6.87 13.54
N LEU A 32 -7.37 6.49 12.34
CA LEU A 32 -5.94 6.47 11.99
C LEU A 32 -5.37 7.87 11.77
N ALA A 33 -6.15 8.81 11.23
CA ALA A 33 -5.78 10.22 11.13
C ALA A 33 -5.57 10.83 12.53
N GLU A 34 -6.52 10.64 13.44
CA GLU A 34 -6.41 11.12 14.83
C GLU A 34 -5.16 10.55 15.52
N MET A 35 -4.90 9.25 15.36
CA MET A 35 -3.72 8.61 15.93
C MET A 35 -2.42 9.17 15.36
N MET A 36 -2.32 9.37 14.04
CA MET A 36 -1.11 9.91 13.42
C MET A 36 -0.90 11.38 13.78
N GLN A 37 -1.97 12.17 13.90
CA GLN A 37 -1.91 13.55 14.36
C GLN A 37 -1.32 13.64 15.79
N LYS A 38 -1.79 12.80 16.72
CA LYS A 38 -1.22 12.72 18.09
C LYS A 38 0.26 12.36 18.10
N ARG A 39 0.73 11.63 17.08
CA ARG A 39 2.13 11.24 16.91
C ARG A 39 2.96 12.25 16.10
N ARG A 40 2.37 13.38 15.68
CA ARG A 40 3.00 14.36 14.77
C ARG A 40 3.52 13.68 13.49
N GLY A 41 2.74 12.74 12.95
CA GLY A 41 3.01 12.04 11.70
C GLY A 41 1.84 12.16 10.72
N GLU A 42 1.97 11.47 9.59
CA GLU A 42 1.04 11.59 8.46
C GLU A 42 0.43 10.23 8.12
N VAL A 43 -0.84 10.23 7.72
CA VAL A 43 -1.52 9.06 7.16
C VAL A 43 -1.91 9.32 5.71
N PHE A 44 -1.68 8.33 4.85
CA PHE A 44 -2.01 8.38 3.42
C PHE A 44 -2.96 7.25 3.07
N TYR A 45 -3.91 7.55 2.18
CA TYR A 45 -4.85 6.59 1.64
C TYR A 45 -5.31 7.05 0.26
N ALA A 46 -5.69 6.09 -0.58
CA ALA A 46 -6.22 6.38 -1.90
C ALA A 46 -7.62 7.01 -1.84
N ARG A 47 -8.07 7.59 -2.95
CA ARG A 47 -9.50 7.92 -3.14
C ARG A 47 -10.34 6.64 -3.03
N PRO A 48 -11.61 6.70 -2.57
CA PRO A 48 -12.43 5.50 -2.37
C PRO A 48 -12.52 4.59 -3.59
N GLU A 49 -12.63 5.16 -4.79
CA GLU A 49 -12.68 4.41 -6.07
C GLU A 49 -11.38 3.64 -6.40
N PHE A 50 -10.27 3.96 -5.73
CA PHE A 50 -8.97 3.31 -5.90
C PHE A 50 -8.58 2.43 -4.72
N CYS A 51 -9.47 2.24 -3.72
CA CYS A 51 -9.19 1.39 -2.57
C CYS A 51 -9.40 -0.10 -2.88
N THR A 52 -10.45 -0.44 -3.64
CA THR A 52 -10.74 -1.81 -4.08
C THR A 52 -9.95 -2.14 -5.35
N ASP A 53 -9.91 -3.42 -5.71
CA ASP A 53 -9.18 -3.87 -6.90
C ASP A 53 -9.66 -3.12 -8.15
N ASN A 54 -8.70 -2.55 -8.88
CA ASN A 54 -8.96 -1.74 -10.07
C ASN A 54 -7.78 -1.78 -11.05
N GLY A 55 -8.03 -1.46 -12.32
CA GLY A 55 -6.99 -1.42 -13.35
C GLY A 55 -5.98 -0.28 -13.20
N ALA A 56 -6.38 0.85 -12.57
CA ALA A 56 -5.52 2.02 -12.45
C ALA A 56 -4.30 1.76 -11.55
N MET A 57 -4.47 1.03 -10.44
CA MET A 57 -3.34 0.65 -9.58
C MET A 57 -2.38 -0.30 -10.27
N ILE A 58 -2.88 -1.19 -11.14
CA ILE A 58 -2.06 -2.14 -11.91
C ILE A 58 -1.27 -1.39 -12.99
N ALA A 59 -1.92 -0.47 -13.71
CA ALA A 59 -1.25 0.38 -14.69
C ALA A 59 -0.12 1.21 -14.05
N TYR A 60 -0.39 1.81 -12.88
CA TYR A 60 0.61 2.59 -12.15
C TYR A 60 1.78 1.71 -11.67
N ALA A 61 1.50 0.57 -11.02
CA ALA A 61 2.53 -0.35 -10.54
C ALA A 61 3.36 -0.95 -11.69
N GLY A 62 2.72 -1.26 -12.82
CA GLY A 62 3.36 -1.71 -14.04
C GLY A 62 4.32 -0.66 -14.60
N MET A 63 3.90 0.60 -14.68
CA MET A 63 4.75 1.72 -15.09
C MET A 63 5.96 1.90 -14.16
N VAL A 64 5.74 1.84 -12.83
CA VAL A 64 6.83 1.94 -11.84
C VAL A 64 7.85 0.82 -12.04
N ARG A 65 7.40 -0.43 -12.22
CA ARG A 65 8.29 -1.58 -12.45
C ARG A 65 9.00 -1.51 -13.79
N PHE A 66 8.31 -1.10 -14.85
CA PHE A 66 8.92 -0.92 -16.17
C PHE A 66 10.04 0.12 -16.13
N LYS A 67 9.83 1.23 -15.42
CA LYS A 67 10.88 2.23 -15.18
C LYS A 67 12.07 1.71 -14.36
N ALA A 68 11.86 0.70 -13.52
CA ALA A 68 12.91 -0.01 -12.81
C ALA A 68 13.56 -1.15 -13.64
N GLY A 69 13.23 -1.26 -14.93
CA GLY A 69 13.82 -2.24 -15.85
C GLY A 69 13.15 -3.61 -15.87
N ALA A 70 12.05 -3.82 -15.15
CA ALA A 70 11.31 -5.08 -15.20
C ALA A 70 10.48 -5.21 -16.49
N THR A 71 10.77 -6.25 -17.27
CA THR A 71 10.04 -6.67 -18.46
C THR A 71 9.78 -8.17 -18.42
N ALA A 72 8.92 -8.66 -19.30
CA ALA A 72 8.66 -10.09 -19.50
C ALA A 72 8.71 -10.40 -20.99
N ASP A 73 9.01 -11.66 -21.33
CA ASP A 73 8.85 -12.15 -22.70
C ASP A 73 7.35 -12.35 -23.03
N LEU A 74 7.07 -12.94 -24.19
CA LEU A 74 5.69 -13.21 -24.61
C LEU A 74 5.07 -14.43 -23.89
N GLY A 75 5.83 -15.14 -23.06
CA GLY A 75 5.35 -16.24 -22.25
C GLY A 75 4.42 -15.74 -21.14
N VAL A 76 3.32 -16.46 -20.92
CA VAL A 76 2.36 -16.11 -19.86
C VAL A 76 2.68 -16.92 -18.60
N THR A 77 3.27 -16.26 -17.61
CA THR A 77 3.52 -16.85 -16.29
C THR A 77 2.56 -16.25 -15.26
N VAL A 78 1.87 -17.10 -14.51
CA VAL A 78 0.98 -16.69 -13.41
C VAL A 78 1.40 -17.33 -12.10
N ARG A 79 1.24 -16.60 -11.00
CA ARG A 79 1.61 -17.09 -9.66
C ARG A 79 0.47 -16.84 -8.66
N PRO A 80 -0.43 -17.81 -8.45
CA PRO A 80 -1.61 -17.64 -7.58
C PRO A 80 -1.25 -17.32 -6.12
N ARG A 81 -0.11 -17.83 -5.64
CA ARG A 81 0.46 -17.50 -4.34
C ARG A 81 1.81 -16.80 -4.55
N TRP A 82 1.77 -15.48 -4.56
CA TRP A 82 2.95 -14.65 -4.78
C TRP A 82 3.18 -13.72 -3.58
N PRO A 83 4.11 -14.07 -2.66
CA PRO A 83 4.43 -13.24 -1.52
C PRO A 83 5.05 -11.90 -1.92
N LEU A 84 4.56 -10.81 -1.34
CA LEU A 84 5.02 -9.45 -1.65
C LEU A 84 6.52 -9.24 -1.36
N ALA A 85 7.03 -9.90 -0.31
CA ALA A 85 8.42 -9.76 0.13
C ALA A 85 9.45 -10.43 -0.79
N GLU A 86 9.02 -11.26 -1.76
CA GLU A 86 9.91 -11.89 -2.74
C GLU A 86 10.17 -11.03 -3.97
N LEU A 87 9.53 -9.86 -4.08
CA LEU A 87 9.77 -8.94 -5.17
C LEU A 87 11.19 -8.37 -5.06
N PRO A 88 11.91 -8.20 -6.19
CA PRO A 88 13.21 -7.56 -6.18
C PRO A 88 13.07 -6.11 -5.70
N ALA A 89 14.13 -5.61 -5.05
CA ALA A 89 14.27 -4.18 -4.84
C ALA A 89 14.34 -3.49 -6.21
N ALA A 90 13.64 -2.36 -6.33
CA ALA A 90 13.66 -1.52 -7.53
C ALA A 90 14.86 -0.56 -7.50
#